data_AF-A0A1H8FRS0-F1
#
_entry.id   AF-A0A1H8FRS0-F1
#
_cell.length_a   1.000
_cell.length_b   1.000
_cell.length_c   1.000
_cell.angle_alpha   90.00
_cell.angle_beta   90.00
_cell.angle_gamma   90.00
#
_symmetry.space_group_name_H-M   'P 1'
#
loop_
_entity.id
_entity.type
_entity.pdbx_description
1 polymer ?
#
loop_
_entity_poly.entity_id
_entity_poly.type
_entity_poly.pdbx_seq_one_letter_code
_entity_poly.pdbx_strand_id
1 'polypeptide(L)' 'MLRQLALADMGAAAQVHRMAFDQAMPWLVGLHTPEEDRWFYRERVFPTCPGGAASTMTN' A
#
# COMPACT_ATOMS: atom_id res chain seq x y z
N MET A 1 -9.83 -9.56 13.74
CA MET A 1 -9.57 -8.33 14.52
C MET A 1 -8.81 -7.36 13.61
N LEU A 2 -9.22 -6.09 13.56
CA LEU A 2 -8.59 -5.07 12.70
C LEU A 2 -7.66 -4.19 13.54
N ARG A 3 -6.50 -3.83 13.00
CA ARG A 3 -5.54 -2.89 13.59
C ARG A 3 -5.02 -1.94 12.53
N GLN A 4 -4.46 -0.82 12.95
CA GLN A 4 -3.76 0.08 12.05
C GLN A 4 -2.50 -0.58 11.48
N LEU A 5 -2.24 -0.34 10.19
CA LEU A 5 -1.08 -0.87 9.49
C LEU A 5 0.16 -0.01 9.81
N ALA A 6 1.29 -0.68 10.02
CA ALA A 6 2.61 -0.07 10.15
C ALA A 6 3.37 -0.17 8.83
N LEU A 7 4.51 0.52 8.73
CA LEU A 7 5.34 0.53 7.52
C LEU A 7 5.73 -0.89 7.07
N ALA A 8 5.99 -1.79 8.01
CA ALA A 8 6.32 -3.19 7.74
C ALA A 8 5.18 -3.97 7.06
N ASP A 9 3.93 -3.53 7.25
CA ASP A 9 2.75 -4.18 6.69
C ASP A 9 2.44 -3.71 5.26
N MET A 10 3.06 -2.63 4.77
CA MET A 10 2.74 -2.03 3.47
C MET A 10 2.96 -2.98 2.30
N GLY A 11 3.91 -3.92 2.41
CA GLY A 11 4.10 -4.97 1.40
C GLY A 11 2.91 -5.94 1.31
N ALA A 12 2.31 -6.29 2.45
CA ALA A 12 1.11 -7.12 2.50
C ALA A 12 -0.12 -6.34 2.02
N ALA A 13 -0.24 -5.06 2.38
CA ALA A 13 -1.31 -4.19 1.89
C ALA A 13 -1.29 -4.06 0.35
N ALA A 14 -0.10 -3.85 -0.24
CA ALA A 14 0.09 -3.81 -1.69
C ALA A 14 -0.35 -5.12 -2.37
N GLN A 15 -0.04 -6.27 -1.76
CA GLN A 15 -0.45 -7.58 -2.29
C GLN A 15 -1.97 -7.76 -2.27
N VAL A 16 -2.63 -7.41 -1.17
CA VAL A 16 -4.10 -7.49 -1.05
C VAL A 16 -4.76 -6.58 -2.10
N HIS A 17 -4.24 -5.36 -2.26
CA HIS A 17 -4.73 -4.43 -3.28
C HIS A 17 -4.58 -5.02 -4.68
N ARG A 18 -3.41 -5.56 -5.02
CA ARG A 18 -3.18 -6.17 -6.33
C ARG A 18 -4.13 -7.33 -6.61
N MET A 19 -4.30 -8.25 -5.66
CA MET A 19 -5.24 -9.37 -5.83
C MET A 19 -6.68 -8.87 -6.07
N ALA A 20 -7.11 -7.87 -5.31
CA ALA A 20 -8.44 -7.28 -5.48
C ALA A 20 -8.58 -6.53 -6.83
N PHE A 21 -7.55 -5.80 -7.24
CA PHE A 21 -7.48 -5.08 -8.50
C PHE A 21 -7.54 -6.04 -9.69
N ASP A 22 -6.71 -7.09 -9.68
CA ASP A 22 -6.66 -8.11 -10.72
C ASP A 22 -8.00 -8.85 -10.86
N GLN A 23 -8.67 -9.12 -9.74
CA GLN A 23 -10.00 -9.74 -9.74
C GLN A 23 -11.08 -8.80 -10.27
N ALA A 24 -11.06 -7.52 -9.90
CA ALA A 24 -12.09 -6.55 -10.27
C ALA A 24 -11.92 -6.02 -11.70
N MET A 25 -10.68 -5.94 -12.19
CA MET A 25 -10.33 -5.42 -13.51
C MET A 25 -9.33 -6.34 -14.24
N PRO A 26 -9.76 -7.53 -14.67
CA PRO A 26 -8.88 -8.52 -15.29
C PRO A 26 -8.16 -8.03 -16.56
N TRP A 27 -8.73 -7.05 -17.26
CA TRP A 27 -8.15 -6.45 -18.47
C TRP A 27 -7.03 -5.43 -18.18
N LEU A 28 -6.81 -5.06 -16.91
CA LEU A 28 -5.73 -4.17 -16.47
C LEU A 28 -4.63 -4.91 -15.71
N VAL A 29 -4.72 -6.24 -15.59
CA VAL A 29 -3.72 -7.07 -14.92
C VAL A 29 -2.35 -6.86 -15.56
N GLY A 30 -1.34 -6.68 -14.71
CA GLY A 30 0.04 -6.53 -15.16
C GLY A 30 0.44 -5.11 -15.60
N LEU A 31 -0.42 -4.11 -15.39
CA LEU A 31 -0.04 -2.69 -15.59
C LEU A 31 1.06 -2.24 -14.62
N HIS A 32 1.12 -2.86 -13.43
CA HIS A 32 2.11 -2.58 -12.40
C HIS A 32 2.85 -3.86 -12.00
N THR A 33 4.16 -3.74 -11.79
CA THR A 33 4.99 -4.81 -11.24
C THR A 33 4.79 -4.92 -9.72
N PRO A 34 5.04 -6.12 -9.11
CA PRO A 34 4.89 -6.26 -7.67
C PRO A 34 5.81 -5.33 -6.87
N GLU A 35 6.97 -4.94 -7.41
CA GLU A 35 7.87 -3.99 -6.77
C GLU A 35 7.34 -2.55 -6.81
N GLU A 36 6.75 -2.12 -7.93
CA GLU A 36 6.10 -0.81 -8.05
C GLU A 36 4.93 -0.66 -7.08
N ASP A 37 4.09 -1.68 -6.95
CA ASP A 37 2.97 -1.68 -6.00
C ASP A 37 3.48 -1.50 -4.56
N ARG A 38 4.53 -2.23 -4.18
CA ARG A 38 5.14 -2.15 -2.84
C ARG A 38 5.75 -0.78 -2.57
N TRP A 39 6.47 -0.24 -3.55
CA TRP A 39 7.06 1.09 -3.46
C TRP A 39 5.97 2.16 -3.30
N PHE A 40 4.90 2.08 -4.10
CA PHE A 40 3.77 3.01 -4.03
C PHE A 40 3.12 3.01 -2.65
N TYR A 41 2.86 1.82 -2.09
CA TYR A 41 2.27 1.71 -0.76
C TYR A 41 3.19 2.24 0.34
N ARG A 42 4.49 1.96 0.26
CA ARG A 42 5.49 2.43 1.23
C ARG A 42 5.69 3.94 1.20
N GLU A 43 5.87 4.50 0.00
CA GLU A 43 6.38 5.87 -0.17
C GLU A 43 5.27 6.90 -0.43
N ARG A 44 4.07 6.46 -0.84
CA ARG A 44 2.94 7.37 -1.15
C ARG A 44 1.74 7.14 -0.24
N VAL A 45 1.31 5.89 -0.07
CA VAL A 45 0.10 5.59 0.71
C VAL A 45 0.36 5.71 2.22
N PHE A 46 1.44 5.12 2.72
CA PHE A 46 1.72 5.16 4.16
C PHE A 46 1.89 6.58 4.73
N PRO A 47 2.65 7.50 4.10
CA PRO A 47 2.82 8.86 4.61
C PRO A 47 1.54 9.69 4.61
N THR A 48 0.57 9.34 3.76
CA THR A 48 -0.72 10.04 3.66
C THR A 48 -1.81 9.43 4.54
N CYS A 49 -1.52 8.31 5.22
CA CYS A 49 -2.46 7.66 6.13
C CYS A 49 -2.49 8.40 7.49
N PRO A 50 -3.62 9.00 7.89
CA PRO A 50 -3.69 9.74 9.16
C PRO A 50 -3.41 8.80 10.34
N GLY A 51 -2.33 9.08 11.07
CA GLY A 51 -1.87 8.27 12.21
C GLY A 51 -0.79 7.25 11.88
N GLY A 52 -0.40 7.07 10.61
CA GLY A 52 0.84 6.37 10.27
C GLY A 52 2.01 7.15 10.86
N ALA A 53 3.03 6.48 11.37
CA ALA A 53 4.19 7.08 12.06
C ALA A 53 5.04 8.09 11.24
N ALA A 54 4.54 8.58 10.10
CA ALA A 54 5.07 9.71 9.35
C ALA A 54 4.61 11.08 9.89
N SER A 55 3.66 11.16 10.82
CA SER A 55 3.25 12.44 11.43
C SER A 55 4.23 13.02 12.47
N THR A 56 5.44 12.47 12.59
CA THR A 56 6.45 12.96 13.56
C THR A 56 7.68 13.53 12.85
N MET A 57 7.49 14.53 11.99
CA MET A 57 8.57 15.46 11.62
C MET A 57 7.97 16.76 11.08
N THR A 58 7.56 17.63 11.99
CA THR A 58 7.55 19.07 11.75
C THR A 58 8.23 19.70 12.95
N ASN A 59 9.48 20.10 12.76
CA ASN A 59 10.13 21.16 13.53
C ASN A 59 10.03 22.42 12.67
#